data_AF-A0A812CV91-F1
#
_entry.id   AF-A0A812CV91-F1
#
_cell.length_a   1.000
_cell.length_b   1.000
_cell.length_c   1.000
_cell.angle_alpha   90.00
_cell.angle_beta   90.00
_cell.angle_gamma   90.00
#
_symmetry.space_group_name_H-M   'P 1'
#
loop_
_entity.id
_entity.type
_entity.pdbx_description
1 polymer ?
#
loop_
_entity_poly.entity_id
_entity_poly.type
_entity_poly.pdbx_seq_one_letter_code
_entity_poly.pdbx_strand_id
1 'polypeptide(L)'
;MSYVCKYGRRDLSISFTCNTKWYAIAKEHMPGQSADDRVDLIARVCYLKLGKLMDLISKSQVFGAVCCHMNTIEWQKRGQRHAHIIIWLCDKIGGTEIDHLISAEIPYPSADSELYETLTTNMIHGPCGSHCNYTSCPISDGKCTRQYPRDFVSETITGSDGYPLYRRRSSAEGGFTAVVKGHQVDNRWVAPYSPLQTKAFNAHINVEY
;
A
#
# COMPACT_ATOMS: atom_id res chain seq x y z
N MET A 1 18.11 -5.73 18.97
CA MET A 1 17.31 -6.86 18.44
C MET A 1 16.54 -7.51 19.59
N SER A 2 15.54 -6.82 20.16
CA SER A 2 14.78 -7.25 21.36
C SER A 2 13.34 -7.66 21.07
N TYR A 3 12.70 -7.03 20.07
CA TYR A 3 11.29 -7.27 19.75
C TYR A 3 11.02 -8.66 19.17
N VAL A 4 11.82 -9.12 18.22
CA VAL A 4 11.66 -10.47 17.63
C VAL A 4 11.90 -11.56 18.68
N CYS A 5 12.84 -11.36 19.60
CA CYS A 5 13.07 -12.30 20.70
C CYS A 5 11.89 -12.38 21.67
N LYS A 6 11.17 -11.26 21.88
CA LYS A 6 10.06 -11.18 22.83
C LYS A 6 8.70 -11.55 22.23
N TYR A 7 8.44 -11.12 21.00
CA TYR A 7 7.13 -11.23 20.34
C TYR A 7 7.12 -12.20 19.15
N GLY A 8 8.29 -12.78 18.82
CA GLY A 8 8.44 -13.67 17.68
C GLY A 8 8.39 -12.94 16.34
N ARG A 9 7.95 -13.66 15.31
CA ARG A 9 7.79 -13.12 13.96
C ARG A 9 6.68 -12.04 13.95
N ARG A 10 6.91 -10.97 13.18
CA ARG A 10 5.92 -9.92 12.92
C ARG A 10 4.68 -10.47 12.21
N ASP A 11 3.55 -9.81 12.41
CA ASP A 11 2.27 -10.17 11.80
C ASP A 11 1.91 -9.32 10.59
N LEU A 12 2.28 -8.03 10.63
CA LEU A 12 2.06 -7.13 9.49
C LEU A 12 3.27 -6.24 9.28
N SER A 13 3.53 -5.92 8.01
CA SER A 13 4.46 -4.92 7.54
C SER A 13 3.67 -3.92 6.69
N ILE A 14 3.66 -2.66 7.10
CA ILE A 14 2.91 -1.60 6.44
C ILE A 14 3.87 -0.52 5.97
N SER A 15 3.81 -0.16 4.69
CA SER A 15 4.50 1.00 4.14
C SER A 15 3.50 2.10 3.84
N PHE A 16 3.69 3.27 4.43
CA PHE A 16 2.86 4.45 4.22
C PHE A 16 3.66 5.53 3.51
N THR A 17 3.27 5.90 2.29
CA THR A 17 3.91 6.98 1.52
C THR A 17 3.00 8.21 1.50
N CYS A 18 3.53 9.36 1.90
CA CYS A 18 2.74 10.59 2.03
C CYS A 18 2.25 11.10 0.68
N ASN A 19 0.95 11.26 0.50
CA ASN A 19 0.40 11.82 -0.73
C ASN A 19 0.53 13.36 -0.74
N THR A 20 1.34 13.89 -1.66
CA THR A 20 1.55 15.35 -1.81
C THR A 20 0.34 16.09 -2.36
N LYS A 21 -0.65 15.38 -2.91
CA LYS A 21 -1.88 15.93 -3.48
C LYS A 21 -3.03 16.04 -2.48
N TRP A 22 -2.81 15.75 -1.19
CA TRP A 22 -3.85 15.94 -0.19
C TRP A 22 -4.37 17.39 -0.20
N TYR A 23 -5.69 17.53 -0.12
CA TYR A 23 -6.35 18.84 -0.09
C TYR A 23 -5.78 19.77 1.00
N ALA A 24 -5.42 19.22 2.17
CA ALA A 24 -4.83 19.97 3.28
C ALA A 24 -3.48 20.64 2.93
N ILE A 25 -2.77 20.13 1.92
CA ILE A 25 -1.53 20.72 1.40
C ILE A 25 -1.89 21.66 0.24
N ALA A 26 -2.67 21.16 -0.72
CA ALA A 26 -2.99 21.88 -1.96
C ALA A 26 -3.69 23.24 -1.71
N LYS A 27 -4.57 23.34 -0.71
CA LYS A 27 -5.30 24.57 -0.38
C LYS A 27 -4.40 25.70 0.14
N GLU A 28 -3.20 25.38 0.61
CA GLU A 28 -2.26 26.33 1.20
C GLU A 28 -1.20 26.80 0.18
N HIS A 29 -1.31 26.38 -1.08
CA HIS A 29 -0.41 26.82 -2.15
C HIS A 29 -0.77 28.23 -2.63
N MET A 30 0.24 29.08 -2.78
CA MET A 30 0.08 30.35 -3.49
C MET A 30 0.03 30.12 -5.01
N PRO A 31 -0.51 31.06 -5.80
CA PRO A 31 -0.50 30.96 -7.26
C PRO A 31 0.90 30.67 -7.80
N GLY A 32 1.04 29.59 -8.59
CA GLY A 32 2.31 29.15 -9.17
C GLY A 32 3.16 28.25 -8.27
N GLN A 33 2.78 27.98 -7.02
CA GLN A 33 3.47 27.01 -6.16
C GLN A 33 3.02 25.57 -6.40
N SER A 34 3.99 24.67 -6.29
CA SER A 34 3.79 23.22 -6.23
C SER A 34 3.97 22.70 -4.80
N ALA A 35 3.61 21.43 -4.58
CA ALA A 35 3.81 20.80 -3.28
C ALA A 35 5.30 20.73 -2.89
N ASP A 36 6.20 20.60 -3.87
CA ASP A 36 7.63 20.50 -3.65
C ASP A 36 8.23 21.83 -3.13
N ASP A 37 7.54 22.95 -3.34
CA ASP A 37 7.92 24.25 -2.78
C ASP A 37 7.56 24.38 -1.29
N ARG A 38 6.68 23.51 -0.79
CA ARG A 38 6.12 23.51 0.58
C ARG A 38 6.37 22.19 1.31
N VAL A 39 7.63 21.77 1.31
CA VAL A 39 8.08 20.55 2.01
C VAL A 39 7.76 20.55 3.51
N ASP A 40 7.62 21.73 4.13
CA ASP A 40 7.19 21.93 5.51
C ASP A 40 5.74 21.46 5.73
N LEU A 41 4.83 21.79 4.81
CA LEU A 41 3.44 21.37 4.88
C LEU A 41 3.30 19.87 4.64
N ILE A 42 4.02 19.34 3.64
CA ILE A 42 4.08 17.89 3.41
C ILE A 42 4.54 17.19 4.69
N ALA A 43 5.56 17.71 5.38
CA ALA A 43 6.05 17.17 6.65
C ALA A 43 4.94 17.03 7.67
N ARG A 44 4.27 18.15 7.92
CA ARG A 44 3.34 18.31 9.01
C ARG A 44 2.09 17.48 8.77
N VAL A 45 1.52 17.59 7.56
CA VAL A 45 0.32 16.83 7.20
C VAL A 45 0.63 15.33 7.22
N CYS A 46 1.79 14.91 6.72
CA CYS A 46 2.15 13.50 6.74
C CYS A 46 2.34 12.96 8.17
N TYR A 47 3.02 13.70 9.04
CA TYR A 47 3.17 13.30 10.44
C TYR A 47 1.82 13.15 11.15
N LEU A 48 0.89 14.08 10.92
CA LEU A 48 -0.46 14.01 11.48
C LEU A 48 -1.26 12.81 10.93
N LYS A 49 -1.18 12.56 9.61
CA LYS A 49 -1.84 11.42 8.97
C LYS A 49 -1.26 10.08 9.44
N LEU A 50 0.06 9.98 9.59
CA LEU A 50 0.72 8.80 10.16
C LEU A 50 0.25 8.55 11.59
N GLY A 51 0.15 9.59 12.43
CA GLY A 51 -0.40 9.46 13.78
C GLY A 51 -1.83 8.92 13.77
N LYS A 52 -2.68 9.42 12.86
CA LYS A 52 -4.05 8.91 12.69
C LYS A 52 -4.11 7.48 12.16
N LEU A 53 -3.18 7.07 11.30
CA LEU A 53 -3.05 5.69 10.84
C LEU A 53 -2.67 4.77 12.01
N MET A 54 -1.74 5.20 12.85
CA MET A 54 -1.37 4.43 14.05
C MET A 54 -2.51 4.35 15.07
N ASP A 55 -3.29 5.42 15.26
CA ASP A 55 -4.51 5.39 16.08
C ASP A 55 -5.53 4.38 15.53
N LEU A 56 -5.76 4.36 14.21
CA LEU A 56 -6.65 3.40 13.57
C LEU A 56 -6.18 1.95 13.80
N ILE A 57 -4.88 1.71 13.68
CA ILE A 57 -4.30 0.36 13.88
C ILE A 57 -4.36 -0.06 15.35
N SER A 58 -3.90 0.79 16.28
CA SER A 58 -3.67 0.39 17.67
C SER A 58 -4.86 0.64 18.60
N LYS A 59 -5.59 1.75 18.42
CA LYS A 59 -6.73 2.12 19.27
C LYS A 59 -8.04 1.59 18.74
N SER A 60 -8.26 1.72 17.43
CA SER A 60 -9.45 1.17 16.77
C SER A 60 -9.30 -0.30 16.41
N GLN A 61 -8.10 -0.87 16.55
CA GLN A 61 -7.83 -2.31 16.43
C GLN A 61 -8.36 -2.92 15.12
N VAL A 62 -8.17 -2.22 13.99
CA VAL A 62 -8.71 -2.66 12.68
C VAL A 62 -8.17 -4.01 12.20
N PHE A 63 -7.03 -4.45 12.72
CA PHE A 63 -6.44 -5.77 12.47
C PHE A 63 -6.49 -6.68 13.71
N GLY A 64 -7.17 -6.26 14.78
CA GLY A 64 -7.12 -6.88 16.09
C GLY A 64 -6.24 -6.14 17.09
N ALA A 65 -6.14 -6.67 18.30
CA ALA A 65 -5.38 -6.07 19.39
C ALA A 65 -3.88 -6.05 19.08
N VAL A 66 -3.24 -4.89 19.20
CA VAL A 66 -1.80 -4.72 18.95
C VAL A 66 -1.01 -4.93 20.24
N CYS A 67 -0.17 -5.95 20.27
CA CYS A 67 0.70 -6.26 21.40
C CYS A 67 2.00 -5.45 21.38
N CYS A 68 2.51 -5.17 20.18
CA CYS A 68 3.67 -4.32 19.96
C CYS A 68 3.64 -3.74 18.55
N HIS A 69 4.20 -2.55 18.38
CA HIS A 69 4.50 -2.01 17.06
C HIS A 69 5.83 -1.27 17.07
N MET A 70 6.46 -1.15 15.91
CA MET A 70 7.56 -0.24 15.68
C MET A 70 7.35 0.48 14.36
N ASN A 71 7.80 1.71 14.26
CA ASN A 71 7.78 2.44 13.00
C ASN A 71 9.04 3.29 12.83
N THR A 72 9.50 3.39 11.60
CA THR A 72 10.61 4.25 11.20
C THR A 72 10.13 5.17 10.09
N ILE A 73 10.47 6.46 10.21
CA ILE A 73 10.16 7.46 9.18
C ILE A 73 11.44 7.70 8.39
N GLU A 74 11.40 7.43 7.10
CA GLU A 74 12.53 7.63 6.20
C GLU A 74 12.36 8.89 5.37
N TRP A 75 13.44 9.66 5.33
CA TRP A 75 13.53 10.89 4.55
C TRP A 75 14.37 10.64 3.31
N GLN A 76 13.71 10.50 2.18
CA GLN A 76 14.40 10.33 0.89
C GLN A 76 14.70 11.69 0.27
N LYS A 77 15.92 11.87 -0.28
CA LYS A 77 16.33 13.12 -0.96
C LYS A 77 15.51 13.43 -2.22
N ARG A 78 14.88 12.43 -2.84
CA ARG A 78 14.14 12.54 -4.11
C ARG A 78 12.83 11.74 -4.10
N GLY A 79 12.41 11.27 -2.93
CA GLY A 79 11.23 10.43 -2.76
C GLY A 79 10.27 11.08 -1.79
N GLN A 80 8.98 10.77 -1.96
CA GLN A 80 7.98 11.11 -0.97
C GLN A 80 8.38 10.45 0.35
N ARG A 81 8.20 11.16 1.46
CA ARG A 81 8.49 10.60 2.78
C ARG A 81 7.65 9.35 2.96
N HIS A 82 8.23 8.34 3.57
CA HIS A 82 7.54 7.10 3.83
C HIS A 82 7.84 6.60 5.23
N ALA A 83 6.88 5.90 5.79
CA ALA A 83 7.02 5.22 7.06
C ALA A 83 6.95 3.71 6.81
N HIS A 84 7.88 2.99 7.43
CA HIS A 84 7.79 1.54 7.57
C HIS A 84 7.27 1.24 8.97
N ILE A 85 6.19 0.47 9.05
CA ILE A 85 5.51 0.12 10.28
C ILE A 85 5.50 -1.41 10.36
N ILE A 86 5.92 -1.95 11.50
CA ILE A 86 5.85 -3.38 11.78
C ILE A 86 4.93 -3.58 12.98
N ILE A 87 3.98 -4.51 12.86
CA ILE A 87 2.97 -4.81 13.88
C ILE A 87 3.12 -6.25 14.35
N TRP A 88 3.00 -6.44 15.67
CA TRP A 88 2.75 -7.72 16.32
C TRP A 88 1.38 -7.65 16.97
N LEU A 89 0.47 -8.51 16.52
CA LEU A 89 -0.86 -8.65 17.05
C LEU A 89 -0.84 -9.62 18.24
N CYS A 90 -1.76 -9.41 19.19
CA CYS A 90 -1.95 -10.32 20.30
C CYS A 90 -2.58 -11.63 19.85
N ASP A 91 -3.53 -11.54 18.93
CA ASP A 91 -4.15 -12.67 18.25
C ASP A 91 -3.70 -12.69 16.79
N LYS A 92 -3.27 -13.87 16.32
CA LYS A 92 -2.79 -14.05 14.94
C LYS A 92 -3.97 -14.03 13.97
N ILE A 93 -3.80 -13.36 12.84
CA ILE A 93 -4.79 -13.37 11.75
C ILE A 93 -4.83 -14.78 11.16
N GLY A 94 -6.02 -15.38 11.11
CA GLY A 94 -6.21 -16.66 10.45
C GLY A 94 -6.06 -16.53 8.94
N GLY A 95 -5.58 -17.58 8.26
CA GLY A 95 -5.37 -17.55 6.80
C GLY A 95 -6.64 -17.16 6.01
N THR A 96 -7.81 -17.56 6.49
CA THR A 96 -9.12 -17.23 5.89
C THR A 96 -9.55 -15.78 6.10
N GLU A 97 -8.95 -15.07 7.06
CA GLU A 97 -9.31 -13.68 7.41
C GLU A 97 -8.49 -12.66 6.63
N ILE A 98 -7.37 -13.07 6.02
CA ILE A 98 -6.46 -12.17 5.29
C ILE A 98 -7.19 -11.47 4.16
N ASP A 99 -8.01 -12.18 3.37
CA ASP A 99 -8.75 -11.61 2.24
C ASP A 99 -9.80 -10.57 2.66
N HIS A 100 -10.19 -10.51 3.94
CA HIS A 100 -11.07 -9.48 4.46
C HIS A 100 -10.31 -8.20 4.84
N LEU A 101 -9.03 -8.32 5.17
CA LEU A 101 -8.20 -7.24 5.70
C LEU A 101 -7.28 -6.64 4.63
N ILE A 102 -6.78 -7.49 3.73
CA ILE A 102 -5.81 -7.18 2.69
C ILE A 102 -6.37 -7.67 1.36
N SER A 103 -6.32 -6.80 0.36
CA SER A 103 -6.69 -7.12 -1.02
C SER A 103 -5.52 -6.78 -1.94
N ALA A 104 -5.42 -7.50 -3.05
CA ALA A 104 -4.57 -7.14 -4.17
C ALA A 104 -5.37 -7.06 -5.47
N GLU A 105 -6.65 -6.67 -5.37
CA GLU A 105 -7.58 -6.58 -6.48
C GLU A 105 -8.07 -5.14 -6.68
N ILE A 106 -8.33 -4.77 -7.94
CA ILE A 106 -8.97 -3.50 -8.30
C ILE A 106 -10.46 -3.59 -7.95
N PRO A 107 -11.01 -2.70 -7.11
CA PRO A 107 -12.43 -2.70 -6.81
C PRO A 107 -13.22 -2.26 -8.04
N TYR A 108 -14.45 -2.76 -8.15
CA TYR A 108 -15.38 -2.26 -9.14
C TYR A 108 -15.74 -0.80 -8.83
N PRO A 109 -15.64 0.13 -9.79
CA PRO A 109 -15.99 1.54 -9.57
C PRO A 109 -17.44 1.74 -9.10
N SER A 110 -18.35 0.83 -9.49
CA SER A 110 -19.75 0.83 -9.05
C SER A 110 -19.94 0.45 -7.59
N ALA A 111 -18.97 -0.28 -7.00
CA ALA A 111 -19.01 -0.68 -5.60
C ALA A 111 -18.34 0.38 -4.70
N ASP A 112 -17.19 0.89 -5.12
CA ASP A 112 -16.46 1.93 -4.38
C ASP A 112 -15.60 2.80 -5.31
N SER A 113 -16.17 3.90 -5.79
CA SER A 113 -15.50 4.82 -6.72
C SER A 113 -14.31 5.55 -6.09
N GLU A 114 -14.39 5.89 -4.80
CA GLU A 114 -13.34 6.60 -4.08
C GLU A 114 -12.11 5.71 -3.84
N LEU A 115 -12.35 4.45 -3.44
CA LEU A 115 -11.27 3.47 -3.34
C LEU A 115 -10.67 3.18 -4.71
N TYR A 116 -11.49 3.03 -5.75
CA TYR A 116 -11.02 2.82 -7.12
C TYR A 116 -10.10 3.95 -7.59
N GLU A 117 -10.48 5.21 -7.40
CA GLU A 117 -9.67 6.38 -7.77
C GLU A 117 -8.33 6.39 -7.00
N THR A 118 -8.40 6.16 -5.69
CA THR A 118 -7.20 6.09 -4.84
C THR A 118 -6.26 4.96 -5.29
N LEU A 119 -6.82 3.77 -5.57
CA LEU A 119 -6.04 2.59 -5.95
C LEU A 119 -5.37 2.79 -7.31
N THR A 120 -6.13 3.19 -8.32
CA THR A 120 -5.59 3.44 -9.68
C THR A 120 -4.53 4.53 -9.71
N THR A 121 -4.61 5.49 -8.79
CA THR A 121 -3.61 6.56 -8.66
C THR A 121 -2.37 6.12 -7.89
N ASN A 122 -2.55 5.39 -6.78
CA ASN A 122 -1.51 5.22 -5.77
C ASN A 122 -1.01 3.79 -5.61
N MET A 123 -1.81 2.77 -5.89
CA MET A 123 -1.51 1.37 -5.54
C MET A 123 -1.16 0.48 -6.74
N ILE A 124 -1.36 0.98 -7.97
CA ILE A 124 -0.95 0.26 -9.17
C ILE A 124 0.56 0.41 -9.32
N HIS A 125 1.27 -0.71 -9.25
CA HIS A 125 2.62 -0.79 -9.76
C HIS A 125 2.55 -0.48 -11.25
N GLY A 126 3.17 0.63 -11.65
CA GLY A 126 3.16 1.03 -13.05
C GLY A 126 3.70 -0.08 -13.95
N PRO A 127 3.32 -0.10 -15.24
CA PRO A 127 3.96 -1.02 -16.17
C PRO A 127 5.48 -0.85 -16.05
N CYS A 128 6.20 -1.97 -16.00
CA CYS A 128 7.65 -2.00 -15.79
C CYS A 128 8.26 -3.15 -16.60
N GLY A 129 9.55 -3.06 -16.89
CA GLY A 129 10.26 -4.05 -17.71
C GLY A 129 10.03 -3.81 -19.20
N SER A 130 9.94 -4.88 -19.99
CA SER A 130 9.66 -4.82 -21.44
C SER A 130 8.33 -4.15 -21.80
N HIS A 131 7.42 -4.01 -20.83
CA HIS A 131 6.10 -3.41 -21.00
C HIS A 131 6.07 -1.89 -20.73
N CYS A 132 7.21 -1.25 -20.47
CA CYS A 132 7.24 0.18 -20.18
C CYS A 132 8.57 0.89 -20.45
N ASN A 133 8.51 2.06 -21.09
CA ASN A 133 9.65 2.96 -21.28
C ASN A 133 9.95 3.85 -20.05
N TYR A 134 9.26 3.67 -18.91
CA TYR A 134 9.47 4.50 -17.72
C TYR A 134 10.58 3.93 -16.83
N THR A 135 11.59 4.76 -16.56
CA THR A 135 12.83 4.49 -15.83
C THR A 135 12.69 4.38 -14.30
N SER A 136 11.49 4.36 -13.74
CA SER A 136 11.28 4.44 -12.29
C SER A 136 11.37 3.09 -11.56
N CYS A 137 11.19 1.97 -12.25
CA CYS A 137 11.29 0.65 -11.65
C CYS A 137 12.66 0.02 -11.96
N PRO A 138 13.44 -0.42 -10.95
CA PRO A 138 14.69 -1.13 -11.20
C PRO A 138 14.37 -2.45 -11.92
N ILE A 139 15.00 -2.65 -13.08
CA ILE A 139 14.89 -3.87 -13.89
C ILE A 139 16.22 -4.62 -13.78
N SER A 140 16.13 -5.92 -13.49
CA SER A 140 17.26 -6.86 -13.52
C SER A 140 16.91 -7.98 -14.48
N ASP A 141 17.80 -8.28 -15.43
CA ASP A 141 17.60 -9.35 -16.44
C ASP A 141 16.27 -9.25 -17.20
N GLY A 142 15.85 -8.03 -17.53
CA GLY A 142 14.58 -7.75 -18.22
C GLY A 142 13.33 -7.93 -17.36
N LYS A 143 13.47 -8.29 -16.07
CA LYS A 143 12.37 -8.48 -15.12
C LYS A 143 12.32 -7.39 -14.07
N CYS A 144 11.11 -7.09 -13.61
CA CYS A 144 10.90 -6.20 -12.48
C CYS A 144 11.56 -6.78 -11.22
N THR A 145 12.41 -6.01 -10.56
CA THR A 145 13.01 -6.41 -9.27
C THR A 145 11.97 -6.62 -8.17
N ARG A 146 10.79 -6.02 -8.30
CA ARG A 146 9.63 -6.21 -7.41
C ARG A 146 8.67 -7.31 -7.86
N GLN A 147 9.06 -8.06 -8.90
CA GLN A 147 8.36 -9.25 -9.42
C GLN A 147 6.94 -8.95 -9.95
N TYR A 148 6.75 -7.78 -10.56
CA TYR A 148 5.54 -7.47 -11.30
C TYR A 148 5.70 -7.76 -12.81
N PRO A 149 4.62 -8.20 -13.51
CA PRO A 149 3.30 -8.55 -12.96
C PRO A 149 3.37 -9.82 -12.09
N ARG A 150 2.52 -9.89 -11.05
CA ARG A 150 2.34 -11.08 -10.22
C ARG A 150 1.50 -12.14 -10.94
N ASP A 151 1.52 -13.38 -10.47
CA ASP A 151 0.63 -14.41 -11.00
C ASP A 151 -0.81 -14.22 -10.49
N PHE A 152 -1.78 -14.74 -11.26
CA PHE A 152 -3.15 -14.84 -10.79
C PHE A 152 -3.26 -16.00 -9.79
N VAL A 153 -4.03 -15.77 -8.73
CA VAL A 153 -4.28 -16.75 -7.68
C VAL A 153 -5.72 -16.58 -7.21
N SER A 154 -6.48 -17.68 -7.13
CA SER A 154 -7.91 -17.67 -6.79
C SER A 154 -8.19 -17.38 -5.31
N GLU A 155 -7.23 -17.65 -4.43
CA GLU A 155 -7.31 -17.44 -2.98
C GLU A 155 -5.94 -17.08 -2.40
N THR A 156 -5.89 -16.43 -1.24
CA THR A 156 -4.61 -16.10 -0.61
C THR A 156 -3.95 -17.35 -0.03
N ILE A 157 -2.68 -17.57 -0.38
CA ILE A 157 -1.88 -18.71 0.08
C ILE A 157 -0.77 -18.21 1.01
N THR A 158 -0.82 -18.59 2.29
CA THR A 158 0.24 -18.30 3.27
C THR A 158 1.28 -19.42 3.28
N GLY A 159 2.43 -19.21 2.63
CA GLY A 159 3.54 -20.16 2.59
C GLY A 159 4.41 -20.17 3.86
N SER A 160 5.27 -21.18 4.00
CA SER A 160 6.24 -21.30 5.10
C SER A 160 7.45 -20.36 4.97
N ASP A 161 7.73 -19.87 3.77
CA ASP A 161 8.79 -18.89 3.47
C ASP A 161 8.48 -17.47 3.98
N GLY A 162 7.21 -17.25 4.37
CA GLY A 162 6.75 -16.04 5.00
C GLY A 162 6.35 -14.92 4.07
N TYR A 163 6.16 -15.19 2.78
CA TYR A 163 5.59 -14.23 1.84
C TYR A 163 4.27 -14.78 1.30
N PRO A 164 3.12 -14.25 1.73
CA PRO A 164 1.83 -14.71 1.23
C PRO A 164 1.65 -14.34 -0.24
N LEU A 165 1.08 -15.28 -0.99
CA LEU A 165 0.58 -15.02 -2.34
C LEU A 165 -0.86 -14.55 -2.21
N TYR A 166 -1.09 -13.25 -2.39
CA TYR A 166 -2.44 -12.68 -2.29
C TYR A 166 -3.31 -13.09 -3.46
N ARG A 167 -4.61 -13.27 -3.18
CA ARG A 167 -5.64 -13.45 -4.20
C ARG A 167 -5.61 -12.34 -5.24
N ARG A 168 -5.55 -12.74 -6.50
CA ARG A 168 -5.59 -11.90 -7.69
C ARG A 168 -6.40 -12.65 -8.74
N ARG A 169 -7.70 -12.37 -8.85
CA ARG A 169 -8.55 -13.03 -9.85
C ARG A 169 -8.31 -12.47 -11.24
N SER A 170 -8.34 -13.36 -12.24
CA SER A 170 -8.35 -12.98 -13.65
C SER A 170 -9.71 -12.39 -14.05
N SER A 171 -9.80 -11.73 -15.21
CA SER A 171 -11.09 -11.23 -15.72
C SER A 171 -12.12 -12.34 -15.93
N ALA A 172 -11.67 -13.57 -16.25
CA ALA A 172 -12.54 -14.74 -16.40
C ALA A 172 -13.14 -15.20 -15.06
N GLU A 173 -12.51 -14.85 -13.94
CA GLU A 173 -12.93 -15.20 -12.57
C GLU A 173 -13.55 -14.01 -11.83
N GLY A 174 -13.95 -12.96 -12.55
CA GLY A 174 -14.56 -11.77 -11.96
C GLY A 174 -13.55 -10.76 -11.40
N GLY A 175 -12.31 -10.76 -11.90
CA GLY A 175 -11.37 -9.65 -11.70
C GLY A 175 -11.69 -8.45 -12.58
N PHE A 176 -11.46 -7.24 -12.07
CA PHE A 176 -11.65 -6.00 -12.83
C PHE A 176 -10.35 -5.56 -13.55
N THR A 177 -10.48 -4.78 -14.62
CA THR A 177 -9.34 -4.16 -15.31
C THR A 177 -9.53 -2.66 -15.40
N ALA A 178 -8.45 -1.90 -15.31
CA ALA A 178 -8.45 -0.44 -15.37
C ALA A 178 -7.47 0.07 -16.44
N VAL A 179 -7.62 1.32 -16.85
CA VAL A 179 -6.64 2.00 -17.71
C VAL A 179 -5.87 3.00 -16.84
N VAL A 180 -4.57 2.77 -16.69
CA VAL A 180 -3.68 3.62 -15.89
C VAL A 180 -2.56 4.12 -16.78
N LYS A 181 -2.42 5.45 -16.89
CA LYS A 181 -1.41 6.11 -17.75
C LYS A 181 -1.40 5.58 -19.19
N GLY A 182 -2.59 5.35 -19.76
CA GLY A 182 -2.76 4.83 -21.13
C GLY A 182 -2.50 3.34 -21.32
N HIS A 183 -2.24 2.58 -20.24
CA HIS A 183 -2.02 1.14 -20.30
C HIS A 183 -3.15 0.41 -19.59
N GLN A 184 -3.64 -0.69 -20.19
CA GLN A 184 -4.59 -1.58 -19.52
C GLN A 184 -3.85 -2.39 -18.46
N VAL A 185 -4.34 -2.33 -17.22
CA VAL A 185 -3.80 -3.04 -16.07
C VAL A 185 -4.88 -3.91 -15.45
N ASP A 186 -4.48 -5.04 -14.90
CA ASP A 186 -5.32 -5.98 -14.17
C ASP A 186 -4.79 -6.18 -12.74
N ASN A 187 -5.42 -7.10 -12.01
CA ASN A 187 -5.07 -7.41 -10.63
C ASN A 187 -3.61 -7.84 -10.43
N ARG A 188 -2.84 -8.21 -11.45
CA ARG A 188 -1.43 -8.60 -11.32
C ARG A 188 -0.51 -7.44 -10.98
N TRP A 189 -0.98 -6.21 -11.20
CA TRP A 189 -0.20 -4.97 -11.02
C TRP A 189 -0.48 -4.26 -9.69
N VAL A 190 -1.41 -4.76 -8.90
CA VAL A 190 -1.87 -4.11 -7.66
C VAL A 190 -0.91 -4.45 -6.50
N ALA A 191 -0.39 -3.46 -5.78
CA ALA A 191 0.28 -3.72 -4.51
C ALA A 191 -0.74 -4.09 -3.42
N PRO A 192 -0.45 -5.07 -2.53
CA PRO A 192 -1.39 -5.48 -1.50
C PRO A 192 -1.72 -4.33 -0.54
N TYR A 193 -2.99 -4.13 -0.25
CA TYR A 193 -3.48 -2.96 0.48
C TYR A 193 -4.64 -3.33 1.39
N SER A 194 -4.85 -2.54 2.43
CA SER A 194 -6.10 -2.59 3.19
C SER A 194 -7.10 -1.60 2.59
N PRO A 195 -8.29 -2.04 2.10
CA PRO A 195 -9.30 -1.14 1.53
C PRO A 195 -9.66 0.03 2.45
N LEU A 196 -9.83 -0.26 3.75
CA LEU A 196 -10.15 0.74 4.76
C LEU A 196 -9.05 1.80 4.88
N GLN A 197 -7.80 1.38 5.01
CA GLN A 197 -6.68 2.31 5.20
C GLN A 197 -6.42 3.12 3.93
N THR A 198 -6.33 2.47 2.78
CA THR A 198 -6.05 3.14 1.50
C THR A 198 -7.09 4.20 1.21
N LYS A 199 -8.38 3.88 1.38
CA LYS A 199 -9.48 4.84 1.21
C LYS A 199 -9.41 5.98 2.22
N ALA A 200 -9.36 5.67 3.51
CA ALA A 200 -9.43 6.67 4.58
C ALA A 200 -8.28 7.71 4.52
N PHE A 201 -7.11 7.30 4.04
CA PHE A 201 -5.94 8.16 3.97
C PHE A 201 -5.66 8.71 2.57
N ASN A 202 -6.33 8.23 1.52
CA ASN A 202 -6.07 8.56 0.12
C ASN A 202 -4.55 8.65 -0.15
N ALA A 203 -3.86 7.52 0.03
CA ALA A 203 -2.41 7.43 -0.03
C ALA A 203 -1.95 6.06 -0.51
N HIS A 204 -0.69 5.96 -0.91
CA HIS A 204 -0.07 4.66 -1.17
C HIS A 204 0.22 3.97 0.17
N ILE A 205 -0.60 2.99 0.53
CA ILE A 205 -0.46 2.17 1.75
C ILE A 205 -0.34 0.70 1.37
N ASN A 206 0.88 0.18 1.38
CA ASN A 206 1.14 -1.25 1.19
C ASN A 206 0.94 -1.95 2.53
N VAL A 207 0.18 -3.04 2.57
CA VAL A 207 -0.04 -3.86 3.76
C VAL A 207 0.32 -5.30 3.43
N GLU A 208 1.29 -5.85 4.13
CA GLU A 208 1.77 -7.22 3.95
C GLU A 208 1.66 -8.01 5.26
N TYR A 209 1.15 -9.24 5.19
CA TYR A 209 1.15 -10.26 6.24
C TYR A 209 2.47 -11.05 6.28
#